data_AF-A0A534H9B0-F1
#
_entry.id   AF-A0A534H9B0-F1
#
_cell.length_a   1.000
_cell.length_b   1.000
_cell.length_c   1.000
_cell.angle_alpha   90.00
_cell.angle_beta   90.00
_cell.angle_gamma   90.00
#
_symmetry.space_group_name_H-M   'P 1'
#
loop_
_entity.id
_entity.type
_entity.pdbx_description
1 polymer ?
#
loop_
_entity_poly.entity_id
_entity_poly.type
_entity_poly.pdbx_seq_one_letter_code
_entity_poly.pdbx_strand_id
1 'polypeptide(L)'
;MIAPFAPGGAARLRALLQLRNGIFDDADRVGTVHDMRFVFLDKDKKLLFATAYDGDWDVYIDDFVAKIPDEMDVLFSCWEGWPGIHSPKVKDWIAEHQIPAEGWYVAHPDLTVRDIERVKRVSKAADEFLDKVGNWGCGGGSHVRSR
;
A
#
# COMPACT_ATOMS: atom_id res chain seq x y z
N MET A 1 -11.64 -5.18 7.41
CA MET A 1 -13.08 -4.83 7.46
C MET A 1 -13.88 -5.74 6.53
N ILE A 2 -15.10 -6.10 6.92
CA ILE A 2 -16.07 -6.75 6.03
C ILE A 2 -17.41 -6.02 6.12
N ALA A 3 -17.93 -5.53 4.99
CA ALA A 3 -19.23 -4.88 4.94
C ALA A 3 -19.99 -5.19 3.63
N PRO A 4 -21.33 -5.10 3.63
CA PRO A 4 -22.15 -5.24 2.42
C PRO A 4 -21.86 -4.16 1.39
N PHE A 5 -21.96 -4.50 0.10
CA PHE A 5 -21.93 -3.49 -0.95
C PHE A 5 -23.23 -2.68 -0.99
N ALA A 6 -23.12 -1.37 -1.19
CA ALA A 6 -24.22 -0.53 -1.60
C ALA A 6 -24.74 -0.96 -3.00
N PRO A 7 -25.97 -0.59 -3.38
CA PRO A 7 -26.49 -0.84 -4.73
C PRO A 7 -25.51 -0.36 -5.82
N GLY A 8 -25.10 -1.31 -6.68
CA GLY A 8 -24.10 -1.08 -7.74
C GLY A 8 -22.65 -0.92 -7.28
N GLY A 9 -22.38 -0.92 -5.97
CA GLY A 9 -21.06 -0.70 -5.38
C GLY A 9 -20.02 -1.72 -5.86
N ALA A 10 -20.39 -2.99 -5.96
CA ALA A 10 -19.51 -4.04 -6.45
C ALA A 10 -19.03 -3.79 -7.89
N ALA A 11 -19.94 -3.43 -8.79
CA ALA A 11 -19.61 -3.15 -10.18
C ALA A 11 -18.72 -1.89 -10.31
N ARG A 12 -19.03 -0.82 -9.57
CA ARG A 12 -18.23 0.42 -9.53
C ARG A 12 -16.81 0.15 -9.04
N LEU A 13 -16.67 -0.52 -7.91
CA LEU A 13 -15.36 -0.83 -7.34
C LEU A 13 -14.56 -1.73 -8.27
N ARG A 14 -15.18 -2.77 -8.86
CA ARG A 14 -14.50 -3.66 -9.80
C ARG A 14 -13.94 -2.89 -11.00
N ALA A 15 -14.74 -2.00 -11.60
CA ALA A 15 -14.30 -1.18 -12.71
C ALA A 15 -13.14 -0.26 -12.30
N LEU A 16 -13.20 0.35 -11.11
CA LEU A 16 -12.12 1.18 -10.58
C LEU A 16 -10.82 0.39 -10.39
N LEU A 17 -10.89 -0.80 -9.77
CA LEU A 17 -9.73 -1.66 -9.53
C LEU A 17 -9.10 -2.14 -10.85
N GLN A 18 -9.92 -2.47 -11.84
CA GLN A 18 -9.45 -2.84 -13.18
C GLN A 18 -8.76 -1.67 -13.89
N LEU A 19 -9.33 -0.47 -13.79
CA LEU A 19 -8.75 0.73 -14.38
C LEU A 19 -7.42 1.12 -13.74
N ARG A 20 -7.30 0.93 -12.42
CA ARG A 20 -6.04 1.14 -11.70
C ARG A 20 -4.98 0.09 -12.01
N ASN A 21 -5.35 -1.09 -12.51
CA ASN A 21 -4.42 -2.18 -12.86
C ASN A 21 -3.39 -2.51 -11.73
N GLY A 22 -3.84 -2.45 -10.47
CA GLY A 22 -2.99 -2.67 -9.31
C GLY A 22 -2.12 -1.49 -8.88
N ILE A 23 -2.23 -0.33 -9.55
CA ILE A 23 -1.49 0.90 -9.21
C ILE A 23 -2.25 1.67 -8.12
N PHE A 24 -1.60 1.83 -6.98
CA PHE A 24 -2.13 2.52 -5.80
C PHE A 24 -1.10 3.48 -5.22
N ASP A 25 -0.61 4.42 -6.04
CA ASP A 25 0.34 5.47 -5.62
C ASP A 25 -0.18 6.28 -4.41
N ASP A 26 -1.49 6.32 -4.21
CA ASP A 26 -2.17 6.91 -3.05
C ASP A 26 -1.80 6.19 -1.74
N ALA A 27 -1.70 4.85 -1.76
CA ALA A 27 -1.23 4.08 -0.63
C ALA A 27 0.27 4.32 -0.36
N ASP A 28 1.06 4.51 -1.42
CA ASP A 28 2.48 4.86 -1.28
C ASP A 28 2.66 6.25 -0.63
N ARG A 29 1.75 7.20 -0.92
CA ARG A 29 1.71 8.51 -0.26
C ARG A 29 1.42 8.42 1.24
N VAL A 30 0.65 7.43 1.68
CA VAL A 30 0.47 7.14 3.11
C VAL A 30 1.79 6.69 3.72
N GLY A 31 2.51 5.81 3.04
CA GLY A 31 3.91 5.47 3.35
C GLY A 31 4.10 4.52 4.53
N THR A 32 3.01 3.92 5.02
CA THR A 32 2.99 2.92 6.11
C THR A 32 2.26 1.65 5.69
N VAL A 33 1.70 1.57 4.48
CA VAL A 33 0.92 0.42 3.99
C VAL A 33 1.85 -0.61 3.37
N HIS A 34 1.89 -1.83 3.92
CA HIS A 34 2.61 -2.97 3.33
C HIS A 34 1.78 -3.68 2.26
N ASP A 35 0.49 -3.88 2.54
CA ASP A 35 -0.44 -4.52 1.61
C ASP A 35 -1.84 -3.94 1.71
N MET A 36 -2.57 -4.03 0.60
CA MET A 36 -3.97 -3.66 0.50
C MET A 36 -4.71 -4.66 -0.39
N ARG A 37 -5.75 -5.28 0.14
CA ARG A 37 -6.49 -6.37 -0.51
C ARG A 37 -7.98 -6.06 -0.57
N PHE A 38 -8.55 -6.21 -1.76
CA PHE A 38 -9.98 -6.11 -2.04
C PHE A 38 -10.49 -7.49 -2.46
N VAL A 39 -11.31 -8.12 -1.61
CA VAL A 39 -11.84 -9.47 -1.86
C VAL A 39 -13.35 -9.44 -1.87
N PHE A 40 -13.93 -9.77 -3.02
CA PHE A 40 -15.38 -9.82 -3.22
C PHE A 40 -15.90 -11.15 -2.67
N LEU A 41 -16.84 -11.08 -1.73
CA LEU A 41 -17.39 -12.23 -1.00
C LEU A 41 -18.87 -12.43 -1.34
N ASP A 42 -19.36 -13.65 -1.08
CA ASP A 42 -20.78 -14.00 -1.14
C ASP A 42 -21.45 -13.67 -2.49
N LYS A 43 -20.74 -13.86 -3.61
CA LYS A 43 -21.18 -13.47 -4.98
C LYS A 43 -21.47 -11.96 -5.07
N ASP A 44 -20.47 -11.15 -4.78
CA ASP A 44 -20.53 -9.68 -4.84
C ASP A 44 -21.52 -9.03 -3.87
N LYS A 45 -21.86 -9.70 -2.77
CA LYS A 45 -22.72 -9.13 -1.73
C LYS A 45 -21.93 -8.35 -0.69
N LYS A 46 -20.69 -8.73 -0.44
CA LYS A 46 -19.82 -8.11 0.55
C LYS A 46 -18.42 -7.91 0.00
N LEU A 47 -17.69 -6.99 0.61
CA LEU A 47 -16.27 -6.78 0.36
C LEU A 47 -15.51 -6.97 1.67
N LEU A 48 -14.47 -7.80 1.61
CA LEU A 48 -13.38 -7.77 2.55
C LEU A 48 -12.34 -6.78 2.04
N PHE A 49 -12.08 -5.75 2.85
CA PHE A 49 -10.94 -4.87 2.71
C PHE A 49 -9.95 -5.17 3.84
N ALA A 50 -8.75 -5.61 3.48
CA ALA A 50 -7.71 -5.93 4.45
C ALA A 50 -6.43 -5.19 4.08
N THR A 51 -5.82 -4.56 5.07
CA THR A 51 -4.52 -3.90 4.94
C THR A 51 -3.60 -4.38 6.04
N ALA A 52 -2.31 -4.47 5.70
CA ALA A 52 -1.23 -4.56 6.68
C ALA A 52 -0.46 -3.25 6.64
N TYR A 53 -0.13 -2.70 7.80
CA TYR A 53 0.48 -1.39 7.91
C TYR A 53 1.34 -1.26 9.17
N ASP A 54 2.21 -0.26 9.17
CA ASP A 54 3.04 0.11 10.31
C ASP A 54 2.27 0.96 11.33
N GLY A 55 2.51 0.71 12.61
CA GLY A 55 2.02 1.53 13.71
C GLY A 55 0.59 1.23 14.14
N ASP A 56 0.03 2.16 14.92
CA ASP A 56 -1.27 1.99 15.55
C ASP A 56 -2.43 2.30 14.60
N TRP A 57 -3.56 1.64 14.83
CA TRP A 57 -4.77 1.78 14.01
C TRP A 57 -5.27 3.23 13.92
N ASP A 58 -5.28 3.97 15.03
CA ASP A 58 -5.76 5.36 15.02
C ASP A 58 -4.92 6.26 14.12
N VAL A 59 -3.60 6.14 14.23
CA VAL A 59 -2.64 6.89 13.41
C VAL A 59 -2.78 6.50 11.95
N TYR A 60 -2.94 5.22 11.67
CA TYR A 60 -3.17 4.72 10.32
C TYR A 60 -4.44 5.33 9.70
N ILE A 61 -5.59 5.30 10.39
CA ILE A 61 -6.83 5.89 9.86
C ILE A 61 -6.70 7.41 9.68
N ASP A 62 -6.07 8.10 10.64
CA ASP A 62 -5.84 9.55 10.54
C ASP A 62 -4.95 9.92 9.35
N ASP A 63 -3.95 9.10 9.04
CA ASP A 63 -3.07 9.29 7.89
C ASP A 63 -3.84 9.20 6.56
N PHE A 64 -4.83 8.30 6.44
CA PHE A 64 -5.66 8.23 5.25
C PHE A 64 -6.55 9.46 5.12
N VAL A 65 -7.20 9.89 6.22
CA VAL A 65 -8.04 11.10 6.25
C VAL A 65 -7.22 12.34 5.87
N ALA A 66 -5.97 12.43 6.35
CA ALA A 66 -5.11 13.59 6.12
C ALA A 66 -4.48 13.61 4.72
N LYS A 67 -4.08 12.44 4.20
CA LYS A 67 -3.24 12.37 2.98
C LYS A 67 -4.03 12.07 1.72
N ILE A 68 -5.08 11.26 1.81
CA ILE A 68 -5.83 10.73 0.67
C ILE A 68 -7.36 10.65 0.93
N PRO A 69 -8.01 11.73 1.42
CA PRO A 69 -9.41 11.68 1.80
C PRO A 69 -10.34 11.36 0.63
N ASP A 70 -10.13 12.00 -0.52
CA ASP A 70 -10.99 11.83 -1.71
C ASP A 70 -10.87 10.41 -2.27
N GLU A 71 -9.66 9.87 -2.30
CA GLU A 71 -9.40 8.53 -2.80
C GLU A 71 -10.00 7.46 -1.87
N MET A 72 -9.91 7.68 -0.55
CA MET A 72 -10.58 6.83 0.43
C MET A 72 -12.10 6.88 0.28
N ASP A 73 -12.68 8.06 0.06
CA ASP A 73 -14.12 8.21 -0.12
C ASP A 73 -14.60 7.51 -1.40
N VAL A 74 -13.86 7.65 -2.50
CA VAL A 74 -14.13 6.94 -3.76
C VAL A 74 -14.08 5.43 -3.55
N LEU A 75 -13.08 4.90 -2.84
CA LEU A 75 -12.95 3.47 -2.58
C LEU A 75 -14.06 2.94 -1.67
N PHE A 76 -14.39 3.65 -0.58
CA PHE A 76 -15.28 3.15 0.47
C PHE A 76 -16.76 3.49 0.24
N SER A 77 -17.07 4.42 -0.67
CA SER A 77 -18.44 4.65 -1.18
C SER A 77 -19.08 3.43 -1.87
N CYS A 78 -18.33 2.35 -2.07
CA CYS A 78 -18.86 1.07 -2.52
C CYS A 78 -19.66 0.35 -1.42
N TRP A 79 -19.43 0.63 -0.14
CA TRP A 79 -20.12 -0.02 0.97
C TRP A 79 -21.46 0.62 1.31
N GLU A 80 -22.37 -0.21 1.79
CA GLU A 80 -23.65 0.24 2.32
C GLU A 80 -23.44 1.01 3.63
N GLY A 81 -24.08 2.18 3.74
CA GLY A 81 -24.02 2.98 4.96
C GLY A 81 -22.71 3.73 5.19
N TRP A 82 -21.78 3.74 4.23
CA TRP A 82 -20.56 4.55 4.32
C TRP A 82 -20.90 6.01 4.61
N PRO A 83 -20.45 6.60 5.75
CA PRO A 83 -20.89 7.92 6.18
C PRO A 83 -20.17 9.07 5.48
N GLY A 84 -19.15 8.77 4.68
CA GLY A 84 -18.24 9.77 4.08
C GLY A 84 -16.99 10.00 4.92
N ILE A 85 -15.84 10.20 4.28
CA ILE A 85 -14.53 10.35 4.95
C ILE A 85 -14.48 11.52 5.94
N HIS A 86 -15.24 12.59 5.68
CA HIS A 86 -15.29 13.78 6.54
C HIS A 86 -16.36 13.70 7.64
N SER A 87 -17.11 12.60 7.71
CA SER A 87 -18.09 12.43 8.77
C SER A 87 -17.40 12.23 10.11
N PRO A 88 -17.87 12.88 11.19
CA PRO A 88 -17.34 12.62 12.53
C PRO A 88 -17.57 11.18 13.01
N LYS A 89 -18.45 10.43 12.33
CA LYS A 89 -18.77 9.02 12.61
C LYS A 89 -17.93 8.02 11.81
N VAL A 90 -16.98 8.50 10.98
CA VAL A 90 -16.25 7.62 10.06
C VAL A 90 -15.41 6.58 10.81
N LYS A 91 -14.72 6.97 11.89
CA LYS A 91 -13.92 6.04 12.70
C LYS A 91 -14.78 4.99 13.38
N ASP A 92 -15.91 5.39 13.94
CA ASP A 92 -16.88 4.48 14.57
C ASP A 92 -17.41 3.46 13.55
N TRP A 93 -17.76 3.92 12.35
CA TRP A 93 -18.23 3.04 11.27
C TRP A 93 -17.16 2.04 10.84
N ILE A 94 -15.90 2.48 10.69
CA ILE A 94 -14.78 1.58 10.35
C ILE A 94 -14.58 0.53 11.44
N ALA A 95 -14.60 0.95 12.72
CA ALA A 95 -14.43 0.06 13.86
C ALA A 95 -15.56 -0.99 13.96
N GLU A 96 -16.81 -0.61 13.71
CA GLU A 96 -17.96 -1.52 13.72
C GLU A 96 -17.85 -2.64 12.66
N HIS A 97 -17.25 -2.33 11.50
CA HIS A 97 -17.07 -3.28 10.41
C HIS A 97 -15.69 -3.97 10.44
N GLN A 98 -14.87 -3.67 11.44
CA GLN A 98 -13.56 -4.26 11.60
C GLN A 98 -13.66 -5.62 12.28
N ILE A 99 -12.97 -6.60 11.69
CA ILE A 99 -12.83 -7.93 12.26
C ILE A 99 -11.35 -8.09 12.57
N PRO A 100 -10.95 -8.21 13.86
CA PRO A 100 -9.56 -8.43 14.22
C PRO A 100 -9.12 -9.83 13.78
N ALA A 101 -7.87 -9.94 13.35
CA ALA A 101 -7.27 -11.24 13.10
C ALA A 101 -6.90 -11.90 14.43
N GLU A 102 -7.34 -13.15 14.65
CA GLU A 102 -6.96 -13.97 15.81
C GLU A 102 -5.50 -14.44 15.74
N GLY A 103 -4.91 -14.38 14.54
CA GLY A 103 -3.51 -14.70 14.31
C GLY A 103 -3.04 -14.11 12.99
N TRP A 104 -1.80 -13.63 12.96
CA TRP A 104 -1.20 -13.01 11.80
C TRP A 104 0.29 -13.30 11.76
N TYR A 105 0.79 -13.74 10.60
CA TYR A 105 2.21 -14.00 10.40
C TYR A 105 2.83 -12.88 9.57
N VAL A 106 3.90 -12.30 10.07
CA VAL A 106 4.76 -11.36 9.33
C VAL A 106 6.14 -11.98 9.27
N ALA A 107 6.69 -12.14 8.07
CA ALA A 107 8.02 -12.72 7.89
C ALA A 107 9.12 -11.86 8.49
N HIS A 108 8.95 -10.53 8.43
CA HIS A 108 9.91 -9.52 8.91
C HIS A 108 9.18 -8.44 9.72
N PRO A 109 8.74 -8.75 10.95
CA PRO A 109 7.96 -7.82 11.77
C PRO A 109 8.76 -6.60 12.24
N ASP A 110 10.10 -6.65 12.12
CA ASP A 110 11.04 -5.61 12.49
C ASP A 110 11.29 -4.57 11.38
N LEU A 111 10.77 -4.79 10.17
CA LEU A 111 10.98 -3.89 9.03
C LEU A 111 9.72 -3.09 8.69
N THR A 112 9.79 -1.77 8.84
CA THR A 112 8.73 -0.87 8.37
C THR A 112 8.81 -0.66 6.86
N VAL A 113 7.74 -0.14 6.24
CA VAL A 113 7.75 0.31 4.84
C VAL A 113 8.90 1.29 4.58
N ARG A 114 9.19 2.17 5.55
CA ARG A 114 10.30 3.13 5.45
C ARG A 114 11.66 2.45 5.48
N ASP A 115 11.83 1.40 6.27
CA ASP A 115 13.06 0.60 6.31
C ASP A 115 13.27 -0.15 5.00
N ILE A 116 12.21 -0.76 4.46
CA ILE A 116 12.23 -1.43 3.15
C ILE A 116 12.67 -0.46 2.06
N GLU A 117 12.08 0.74 2.02
CA GLU A 117 12.47 1.78 1.06
C GLU A 117 13.91 2.26 1.24
N ARG A 118 14.39 2.35 2.49
CA ARG A 118 15.80 2.65 2.77
C ARG A 118 16.72 1.56 2.24
N VAL A 119 16.40 0.28 2.49
CA VAL A 119 17.18 -0.87 2.01
C VAL A 119 17.24 -0.90 0.49
N LYS A 120 16.13 -0.63 -0.21
CA LYS A 120 16.09 -0.52 -1.67
C LYS A 120 17.02 0.58 -2.19
N ARG A 121 17.03 1.76 -1.56
CA ARG A 121 17.94 2.86 -1.94
C ARG A 121 19.41 2.50 -1.73
N VAL A 122 19.74 1.88 -0.59
CA VAL A 122 21.12 1.46 -0.29
C VAL A 122 21.60 0.39 -1.27
N SER A 123 20.75 -0.59 -1.57
CA SER A 123 21.07 -1.66 -2.52
C SER A 123 21.35 -1.07 -3.91
N LYS A 124 20.48 -0.18 -4.40
CA LYS A 124 20.71 0.51 -5.68
C LYS A 124 22.02 1.30 -5.71
N ALA A 125 22.33 2.04 -4.64
CA ALA A 125 23.56 2.82 -4.58
C ALA A 125 24.81 1.92 -4.55
N ALA A 126 24.72 0.75 -3.89
CA ALA A 126 25.79 -0.24 -3.88
C ALA A 126 26.00 -0.84 -5.28
N ASP A 127 24.92 -1.21 -5.98
CA ASP A 127 24.99 -1.72 -7.36
C ASP A 127 25.66 -0.70 -8.30
N GLU A 128 25.21 0.57 -8.27
CA GLU A 128 25.78 1.65 -9.07
C GLU A 128 27.28 1.90 -8.77
N PHE A 129 27.69 1.72 -7.51
CA PHE A 129 29.08 1.83 -7.12
C PHE A 129 29.91 0.68 -7.68
N LEU A 130 29.42 -0.56 -7.55
CA LEU A 130 30.10 -1.76 -8.05
C LEU A 130 30.25 -1.72 -9.57
N ASP A 131 29.24 -1.26 -10.31
CA ASP A 131 29.30 -1.10 -11.77
C ASP A 131 30.39 -0.11 -12.20
N LYS A 132 30.51 1.01 -11.48
CA LYS A 132 31.55 2.02 -11.76
C LYS A 132 32.96 1.48 -11.51
N VAL A 133 33.16 0.75 -10.40
CA VAL A 133 34.46 0.16 -10.06
C VAL A 133 34.81 -0.99 -11.00
N GLY A 134 33.85 -1.85 -11.37
CA GLY A 134 34.04 -2.94 -12.31
C GLY A 134 34.43 -2.46 -13.72
N ASN A 135 33.81 -1.38 -14.21
CA ASN A 135 34.17 -0.76 -15.48
C ASN A 135 35.56 -0.09 -15.47
N TRP A 136 36.00 0.42 -14.32
CA TRP A 136 37.37 0.95 -14.18
C TRP A 136 38.44 -0.15 -14.24
N GLY A 137 38.15 -1.34 -13.70
CA GLY A 137 39.07 -2.48 -13.72
C GLY A 137 39.37 -3.05 -15.11
N CYS A 138 38.48 -2.86 -16.09
CA CYS A 138 38.62 -3.44 -17.44
C CYS A 138 39.25 -2.49 -18.48
N GLY A 139 39.46 -1.20 -18.16
CA GLY A 139 39.96 -0.18 -19.11
C GLY A 139 41.44 0.21 -18.99
N GLY A 140 42.15 -0.27 -17.97
CA GLY A 140 43.49 0.22 -17.59
C GLY A 140 44.70 -0.52 -18.18
N GLY A 141 44.57 -1.13 -19.36
CA GLY A 141 45.58 -2.05 -19.90
C GLY A 141 46.04 -1.77 -21.33
N SER A 142 46.52 -0.58 -21.67
CA SER A 142 47.47 -0.42 -22.79
C SER A 142 48.14 0.96 -22.80
N HIS A 143 49.31 1.06 -22.18
CA HIS A 143 50.40 1.92 -22.66
C HIS A 143 51.75 1.42 -22.14
N VAL A 144 52.29 0.42 -22.84
CA VAL A 144 53.74 0.20 -22.87
C VAL A 144 54.22 0.67 -24.24
N ARG A 145 54.93 1.80 -24.27
CA ARG A 145 55.89 2.11 -25.32
C ARG A 145 57.22 2.40 -24.63
N SER A 146 58.07 1.38 -24.58
CA SER A 146 59.50 1.55 -24.38
C SER A 146 60.11 2.16 -25.65
N ARG A 147 61.19 2.91 -25.41
CA ARG A 147 62.01 3.64 -26.39
C ARG A 147 62.49 2.80 -27.55
#